data_AF-A0A5K1JXI5-F1
#
_entry.id   AF-A0A5K1JXI5-F1
#
_cell.length_a   1.000
_cell.length_b   1.000
_cell.length_c   1.000
_cell.angle_alpha   90.00
_cell.angle_beta   90.00
_cell.angle_gamma   90.00
#
_symmetry.space_group_name_H-M   'P 1'
#
loop_
_entity.id
_entity.type
_entity.pdbx_description
1 polymer ?
#
loop_
_entity_poly.entity_id
_entity_poly.type
_entity_poly.pdbx_seq_one_letter_code
_entity_poly.pdbx_strand_id
1 'polypeptide(L)' 'MDPQVEDQQQQEIIVLKSIYEHDFIDVPPPKAWKAAPRLPEFKIRVTYPDPDYSEKIYFHLHTNRPASSYFHEK' A
#
# COMPACT_ATOMS: atom_id res chain seq x y z
N MET A 1 16.77 -7.46 -7.02
CA MET A 1 16.20 -6.23 -6.46
C MET A 1 17.25 -5.65 -5.55
N ASP A 2 17.41 -4.33 -5.56
CA ASP A 2 18.32 -3.66 -4.64
C ASP A 2 17.72 -3.76 -3.21
N PRO A 3 18.40 -4.42 -2.26
CA PRO A 3 17.89 -4.59 -0.90
C PRO A 3 17.53 -3.24 -0.24
N GLN A 4 18.24 -2.17 -0.60
CA GLN A 4 17.99 -0.84 -0.07
C GLN A 4 16.61 -0.29 -0.50
N VAL A 5 16.17 -0.61 -1.71
CA VAL A 5 14.85 -0.20 -2.23
C VAL A 5 13.73 -0.97 -1.54
N GLU A 6 13.94 -2.25 -1.26
CA GLU A 6 12.97 -3.08 -0.52
C GLU A 6 12.81 -2.59 0.92
N ASP A 7 13.92 -2.28 1.61
CA ASP A 7 13.89 -1.75 2.98
C ASP A 7 13.17 -0.40 3.08
N GLN A 8 13.42 0.52 2.13
CA GLN A 8 12.73 1.81 2.08
C GLN A 8 11.22 1.65 1.86
N GLN A 9 10.82 0.77 0.94
CA GLN A 9 9.41 0.47 0.70
C GLN A 9 8.73 -0.10 1.95
N GLN A 10 9.41 -0.98 2.68
CA GLN A 10 8.90 -1.52 3.94
C GLN A 10 8.72 -0.42 4.99
N GLN A 11 9.68 0.50 5.12
CA GLN A 11 9.56 1.65 6.03
C GLN A 11 8.37 2.54 5.66
N GLU A 12 8.18 2.86 4.38
CA GLU A 12 7.01 3.61 3.92
C GLU A 12 5.69 2.90 4.27
N ILE A 13 5.62 1.58 4.07
CA ILE A 13 4.42 0.80 4.39
C ILE A 13 4.14 0.83 5.90
N ILE A 14 5.17 0.72 6.75
CA ILE A 14 5.02 0.81 8.21
C ILE A 14 4.45 2.19 8.60
N VAL A 15 4.98 3.26 8.01
CA VAL A 15 4.48 4.61 8.24
C VAL A 15 3.02 4.74 7.79
N LEU A 16 2.67 4.25 6.59
CA LEU A 16 1.29 4.27 6.10
C LEU A 16 0.34 3.48 7.00
N LYS A 17 0.74 2.30 7.50
CA LYS A 17 -0.05 1.54 8.48
C LYS A 17 -0.30 2.35 9.76
N SER A 18 0.69 3.11 10.21
CA SER A 18 0.54 3.94 11.42
C SER A 18 -0.33 5.18 11.21
N ILE A 19 -0.35 5.74 10.00
CA ILE A 19 -1.17 6.93 9.67
C ILE A 19 -2.63 6.54 9.47
N TYR A 20 -2.85 5.43 8.74
CA TYR A 20 -4.19 5.05 8.30
C TYR A 20 -4.85 4.01 9.18
N GLU A 21 -4.11 3.33 10.07
CA GLU A 21 -4.61 2.34 11.04
C GLU A 21 -5.80 1.51 10.53
N HIS A 22 -7.02 1.87 10.90
CA HIS A 22 -8.28 1.19 10.55
C HIS A 22 -8.64 1.24 9.06
N ASP A 23 -8.14 2.24 8.34
CA ASP A 23 -8.35 2.43 6.91
C ASP A 23 -7.27 1.74 6.06
N PHE A 24 -6.22 1.17 6.67
CA PHE A 24 -5.23 0.38 5.95
C PHE A 24 -5.66 -1.09 5.82
N ILE A 25 -5.74 -1.58 4.59
CA ILE A 25 -6.19 -2.94 4.27
C ILE A 25 -5.04 -3.70 3.60
N ASP A 26 -4.49 -4.68 4.31
CA ASP A 26 -3.52 -5.62 3.76
C ASP A 26 -4.17 -6.49 2.67
N VAL A 27 -3.57 -6.54 1.48
CA VAL A 27 -3.99 -7.47 0.44
C VAL A 27 -3.11 -8.71 0.53
N PRO A 28 -3.66 -9.88 0.91
CA PRO A 28 -2.87 -11.08 1.02
C PRO A 28 -2.34 -11.49 -0.37
N PRO A 29 -1.10 -11.99 -0.46
CA PRO A 29 -0.56 -12.45 -1.73
C PRO A 29 -1.47 -13.50 -2.37
N PRO A 30 -1.67 -13.47 -3.70
CA PRO A 30 -2.45 -14.48 -4.40
C PRO A 30 -1.91 -15.89 -4.12
N LYS A 31 -2.78 -16.80 -3.67
CA LYS A 31 -2.41 -18.18 -3.31
C LYS A 31 -1.85 -19.01 -4.48
N ALA A 32 -2.05 -18.55 -5.72
CA ALA A 32 -1.77 -19.31 -6.93
C ALA A 32 -0.26 -19.40 -7.30
N TRP A 33 0.62 -18.55 -6.78
CA TRP A 33 2.03 -18.52 -7.21
C TRP A 33 3.03 -18.44 -6.05
N LYS A 34 3.55 -19.59 -5.62
CA LYS A 34 4.48 -19.67 -4.46
C LYS A 34 5.88 -19.09 -4.72
N ALA A 35 6.27 -18.89 -5.99
CA ALA A 35 7.64 -18.55 -6.37
C ALA A 35 7.79 -17.20 -7.10
N ALA A 36 6.72 -16.42 -7.28
CA ALA A 36 6.82 -15.10 -7.90
C ALA A 36 7.33 -14.08 -6.86
N PRO A 37 8.23 -13.16 -7.23
CA PRO A 37 8.59 -12.02 -6.41
C PRO A 37 7.32 -11.30 -5.95
N ARG A 38 7.17 -11.13 -4.64
CA ARG A 38 5.95 -10.55 -4.05
C ARG A 38 6.11 -9.04 -4.04
N LEU A 39 5.32 -8.36 -4.86
CA LEU A 39 5.19 -6.92 -4.77
C LEU A 39 4.31 -6.58 -3.56
N PRO A 40 4.66 -5.56 -2.76
CA PRO A 40 3.76 -5.06 -1.74
C PRO A 40 2.46 -4.56 -2.38
N GLU A 41 1.35 -5.08 -1.90
CA GLU A 41 0.01 -4.73 -2.35
C GLU A 41 -0.87 -4.43 -1.14
N PHE A 42 -1.53 -3.27 -1.16
CA PHE A 42 -2.42 -2.84 -0.09
C PHE A 42 -3.48 -1.88 -0.63
N LYS A 43 -4.52 -1.67 0.17
CA LYS A 43 -5.55 -0.66 -0.08
C LYS A 43 -5.62 0.31 1.08
N ILE A 44 -5.92 1.57 0.78
CA ILE A 44 -6.25 2.59 1.79
C ILE A 44 -7.68 3.04 1.52
N ARG A 45 -8.54 3.01 2.54
CA ARG A 45 -9.87 3.61 2.46
C ARG A 45 -9.73 5.12 2.62
N VAL A 46 -10.07 5.86 1.56
CA VAL A 46 -10.07 7.32 1.57
C VAL A 46 -11.52 7.76 1.71
N THR A 47 -11.87 8.28 2.89
CA THR A 47 -13.22 8.75 3.21
C THR A 47 -13.38 10.23 2.89
N TYR A 48 -14.62 10.64 2.65
CA TYR A 48 -14.95 12.06 2.59
C TYR A 48 -14.61 12.75 3.93
N PRO A 49 -14.10 14.00 3.93
CA PRO A 49 -13.64 14.67 5.15
C PRO A 49 -14.73 14.95 6.18
N ASP A 50 -15.99 15.04 5.75
CA ASP A 50 -17.13 15.23 6.64
C ASP A 50 -17.55 13.88 7.27
N PRO A 51 -17.51 13.75 8.61
CA PRO A 51 -17.86 12.51 9.31
C PRO A 51 -19.25 11.98 8.98
N ASP A 52 -20.23 12.85 8.71
CA ASP A 52 -21.63 12.45 8.44
C ASP A 52 -21.78 11.68 7.11
N TYR A 53 -20.79 11.84 6.22
CA TYR A 53 -20.74 11.19 4.92
C TYR A 53 -19.57 10.21 4.77
N SER A 54 -18.68 10.11 5.76
CA SER A 54 -17.45 9.31 5.68
C SER A 54 -17.70 7.82 5.37
N GLU A 55 -18.81 7.26 5.85
CA GLU A 55 -19.22 5.88 5.58
C GLU A 55 -19.97 5.70 4.25
N LYS A 56 -20.50 6.77 3.67
CA LYS A 56 -21.30 6.73 2.43
C LYS A 56 -20.49 7.11 1.20
N ILE A 57 -19.53 8.01 1.38
CA ILE A 57 -18.70 8.57 0.32
C ILE A 57 -17.25 8.24 0.67
N TYR A 58 -16.75 7.18 0.05
CA TYR A 58 -15.36 6.78 0.15
C TYR A 58 -14.93 6.04 -1.12
N PHE A 59 -13.64 5.90 -1.30
CA PHE A 59 -13.07 4.99 -2.30
C PHE A 59 -11.89 4.22 -1.71
N HIS A 60 -11.57 3.08 -2.30
CA HIS A 60 -10.36 2.33 -1.97
C HIS A 60 -9.24 2.71 -2.94
N LEU A 61 -8.20 3.37 -2.44
CA LEU A 61 -6.96 3.57 -3.18
C LEU A 61 -6.19 2.26 -3.17
N HIS A 62 -6.20 1.56 -4.31
CA HIS A 62 -5.45 0.31 -4.47
C HIS A 62 -4.04 0.61 -4.97
N THR A 63 -3.03 0.23 -4.19
CA THR A 63 -1.63 0.43 -4.53
C THR A 63 -0.95 -0.91 -4.78
N ASN A 64 -0.35 -1.04 -5.96
CA ASN A 64 0.57 -2.12 -6.32
C ASN A 64 1.90 -1.46 -6.70
N ARG A 65 2.96 -1.79 -5.97
CA ARG A 65 4.26 -1.12 -6.13
C ARG A 65 5.24 -1.96 -6.95
N PRO A 66 5.74 -1.51 -8.13
CA PRO A 66 6.76 -2.23 -8.88
C PRO A 66 8.10 -2.28 -8.14
N ALA A 67 8.81 -3.39 -8.26
CA ALA A 67 10.03 -3.61 -7.47
C ALA A 67 11.29 -2.87 -7.99
N SER A 68 11.23 -2.18 -9.15
CA SER A 68 12.34 -1.35 -9.63
C SER A 68 11.84 -0.14 -10.41
N SER A 69 11.84 1.06 -9.81
CA SER A 69 11.88 2.40 -10.47
C SER A 69 11.30 3.55 -9.63
N TYR A 70 11.30 3.45 -8.29
CA TYR A 70 10.63 4.47 -7.48
C TYR A 70 11.28 5.85 -7.52
N PHE A 71 12.61 5.93 -7.64
CA PHE A 71 13.32 7.19 -7.65
C PHE A 71 14.46 7.14 -8.66
N HIS A 72 14.18 7.51 -9.91
CA HIS A 72 15.20 8.24 -10.68
C HIS A 72 15.11 9.70 -10.21
N GLU A 73 15.87 10.03 -9.18
CA GLU A 73 16.22 11.43 -8.95
C GLU A 73 17.04 11.88 -10.16
N LYS A 74 16.57 12.92 -10.85
CA LYS A 74 17.28 13.59 -11.94
C LYS A 74 18.12 14.74 -11.41
#